data_AF-A0A1H4E6N0-F1
#
_entry.id   AF-A0A1H4E6N0-F1
#
_cell.length_a   1.000
_cell.length_b   1.000
_cell.length_c   1.000
_cell.angle_alpha   90.00
_cell.angle_beta   90.00
_cell.angle_gamma   90.00
#
_symmetry.space_group_name_H-M   'P 1'
#
loop_
_entity.id
_entity.type
_entity.pdbx_description
1 polymer ?
#
loop_
_entity_poly.entity_id
_entity_poly.type
_entity_poly.pdbx_seq_one_letter_code
_entity_poly.pdbx_strand_id
1 'polypeptide(L)'
;MFAGLTGWHLLIILAVILLLFGAPKLPALAKSIGQSMRIFKGEVDELKKDGKDGKSDQAADGTPTNTTAQNTAVQNTAAQSTPAPTPVDPSTESNPKS
;
A
#
# COMPACT_ATOMS: atom_id res chain seq x y z
N MET A 1 -5.32 6.93 -39.74
CA MET A 1 -4.80 8.32 -39.63
C MET A 1 -4.18 8.59 -38.25
N PHE A 2 -3.31 7.71 -37.75
CA PHE A 2 -2.72 7.81 -36.39
C PHE A 2 -1.18 7.82 -36.38
N ALA A 3 -0.54 7.88 -37.55
CA ALA A 3 0.92 7.86 -37.68
C ALA A 3 1.60 9.20 -37.31
N GLY A 4 0.87 10.13 -36.67
CA GLY A 4 1.35 11.43 -36.21
C GLY A 4 1.78 11.47 -34.74
N LEU A 5 1.46 10.45 -33.94
CA LEU A 5 2.02 10.28 -32.59
C LEU A 5 3.45 9.74 -32.68
N THR A 6 4.27 10.39 -33.50
CA THR A 6 5.73 10.29 -33.49
C THR A 6 6.14 10.22 -32.03
N GLY A 7 6.84 9.16 -31.64
CA GLY A 7 7.23 8.93 -30.24
C GLY A 7 7.83 10.19 -29.61
N TRP A 8 8.39 11.09 -30.43
CA TRP A 8 8.85 12.41 -30.07
C TRP A 8 7.85 13.34 -29.34
N HIS A 9 6.54 13.14 -29.47
CA HIS A 9 5.57 13.88 -28.65
C HIS A 9 5.47 13.27 -27.25
N LEU A 10 5.55 11.94 -27.14
CA LEU A 10 5.40 11.22 -25.87
C LEU A 10 6.54 11.54 -24.90
N LEU A 11 7.80 11.61 -25.38
CA LEU A 11 8.90 12.03 -24.51
C LEU A 11 8.89 13.52 -24.17
N ILE A 12 8.31 14.41 -24.99
CA ILE A 12 8.08 15.82 -24.61
C ILE A 12 7.07 15.88 -23.45
N ILE A 13 5.96 15.15 -23.56
CA ILE A 13 4.95 15.07 -22.50
C ILE A 13 5.55 14.49 -21.22
N LEU A 14 6.35 13.42 -21.34
CA LEU A 14 7.06 12.82 -20.21
C LEU A 14 8.03 13.82 -19.56
N ALA A 15 8.74 14.61 -20.36
CA ALA A 15 9.65 15.65 -19.86
C ALA A 15 8.91 16.73 -19.07
N VAL A 16 7.73 17.17 -19.54
CA VAL A 16 6.88 18.13 -18.81
C VAL A 16 6.41 17.53 -17.49
N ILE A 17 5.92 16.29 -17.48
CA ILE A 17 5.47 15.61 -16.26
C ILE A 17 6.64 15.44 -15.27
N LEU A 18 7.83 15.08 -15.75
CA LEU A 18 9.05 15.00 -14.93
C LEU A 18 9.43 16.36 -14.33
N LEU A 19 9.23 17.47 -15.04
CA LEU A 19 9.47 18.81 -14.51
C LEU A 19 8.49 19.17 -13.39
N LEU A 20 7.21 18.80 -13.53
CA LEU A 20 6.16 19.13 -12.57
C LEU A 20 6.18 18.22 -11.34
N PHE A 21 6.34 16.91 -11.55
CA PHE A 21 6.25 15.89 -10.50
C PHE A 21 7.61 15.49 -9.94
N GLY A 22 8.69 15.67 -10.72
CA GLY A 22 10.04 15.22 -10.37
C GLY A 22 10.32 13.75 -10.71
N ALA A 23 11.60 13.44 -10.95
CA ALA A 23 12.07 12.08 -11.23
C ALA A 23 11.67 11.00 -10.21
N PRO A 24 11.66 11.22 -8.88
CA PRO A 24 11.33 10.16 -7.93
C PRO A 24 9.82 9.89 -7.78
N LYS A 25 8.94 10.80 -8.22
CA LYS A 25 7.48 10.65 -8.03
C LYS A 25 6.81 9.80 -9.12
N LEU A 26 7.30 9.84 -10.35
CA LEU A 26 6.81 8.97 -11.43
C LEU A 26 6.94 7.46 -11.14
N PRO A 27 8.09 6.92 -10.70
CA PRO A 27 8.21 5.49 -10.42
C PRO A 27 7.35 5.06 -9.22
N ALA A 28 7.16 5.93 -8.23
CA ALA A 28 6.29 5.66 -7.09
C ALA A 28 4.81 5.52 -7.53
N LEU A 29 4.32 6.45 -8.37
CA LEU A 29 2.96 6.41 -8.92
C LEU A 29 2.76 5.23 -9.87
N ALA A 30 3.75 4.94 -10.72
CA ALA A 30 3.69 3.78 -11.61
C ALA A 30 3.64 2.46 -10.83
N LYS A 31 4.37 2.35 -9.71
CA LYS A 31 4.37 1.15 -8.87
C LYS A 31 3.02 0.91 -8.19
N SER A 32 2.38 1.97 -7.65
CA SER A 32 1.05 1.84 -7.02
C SER A 32 -0.05 1.50 -8.03
N ILE A 33 -0.04 2.14 -9.20
CA ILE A 33 -0.98 1.85 -10.31
C ILE A 33 -0.72 0.44 -10.88
N GLY A 34 0.54 0.03 -11.02
CA GLY A 34 0.89 -1.30 -11.51
C GLY A 34 0.41 -2.42 -10.60
N GLN A 35 0.46 -2.22 -9.28
CA GLN A 35 -0.06 -3.17 -8.30
C GLN A 35 -1.58 -3.33 -8.40
N SER A 36 -2.35 -2.23 -8.50
CA SER A 36 -3.81 -2.31 -8.66
C SER A 36 -4.21 -2.92 -10.01
N MET A 37 -3.48 -2.60 -11.08
CA MET A 37 -3.70 -3.21 -12.40
C MET A 37 -3.41 -4.71 -12.42
N ARG A 38 -2.40 -5.20 -11.69
CA ARG A 38 -2.08 -6.64 -11.63
C ARG A 38 -3.22 -7.45 -11.01
N ILE A 39 -3.79 -6.94 -9.92
CA ILE A 39 -4.92 -7.57 -9.22
C ILE A 39 -6.14 -7.59 -10.14
N PHE A 40 -6.50 -6.44 -10.70
CA PHE A 40 -7.62 -6.32 -11.62
C PHE A 40 -7.45 -7.20 -12.88
N LYS A 41 -6.22 -7.29 -13.43
CA LYS A 41 -5.93 -8.17 -14.57
C LYS A 41 -6.15 -9.64 -14.22
N GLY A 42 -5.71 -10.08 -13.03
CA GLY A 42 -5.93 -11.44 -12.55
C GLY A 42 -7.40 -11.79 -12.45
N GLU A 43 -8.21 -10.93 -11.81
CA GLU A 43 -9.65 -11.13 -11.68
C GLU A 43 -10.36 -11.13 -13.05
N VAL A 44 -9.98 -10.23 -13.95
CA VAL A 44 -10.55 -10.16 -15.31
C VAL A 44 -10.16 -11.37 -16.16
N ASP A 45 -8.93 -11.87 -16.02
CA ASP A 45 -8.47 -13.05 -16.76
C ASP A 45 -9.13 -14.33 -16.23
N GLU A 46 -9.45 -14.39 -14.93
CA GLU A 46 -10.21 -15.49 -14.30
C GLU A 46 -11.67 -15.50 -14.79
N LEU A 47 -12.33 -14.33 -14.84
CA LEU A 47 -13.66 -14.18 -15.44
C LEU A 47 -13.70 -14.57 -16.93
N LYS A 48 -12.62 -14.31 -17.67
CA LYS A 48 -12.49 -14.73 -19.06
C LYS A 48 -12.25 -16.24 -19.23
N LYS A 49 -11.60 -16.87 -18.25
CA LYS A 49 -11.32 -18.32 -18.24
C LYS A 49 -12.50 -19.15 -17.78
N ASP A 50 -13.33 -18.64 -16.87
CA ASP A 50 -14.56 -19.33 -16.44
C ASP A 50 -15.58 -19.53 -17.59
N GLY A 51 -15.44 -18.77 -18.68
CA GLY A 51 -16.22 -18.96 -19.91
C GLY A 51 -15.61 -19.90 -20.97
N LYS A 52 -14.36 -20.38 -20.80
CA LYS A 52 -13.69 -21.32 -21.71
C LYS A 52 -12.65 -22.16 -20.95
N ASP A 53 -13.03 -23.41 -20.66
CA ASP A 53 -12.23 -24.57 -20.30
C ASP A 53 -10.79 -24.34 -19.80
N GLY A 54 -10.61 -24.66 -18.52
CA GLY A 54 -9.41 -24.50 -17.72
C GLY A 54 -8.11 -24.97 -18.37
N LYS A 55 -7.21 -24.01 -18.62
CA LYS A 55 -5.77 -24.17 -18.44
C LYS A 55 -5.09 -22.80 -18.47
N SER A 56 -4.52 -22.33 -17.35
CA SER A 56 -3.12 -21.88 -17.35
C SER A 56 -2.60 -21.72 -15.92
N ASP A 57 -1.41 -22.24 -15.74
CA ASP A 57 -0.58 -22.29 -14.56
C ASP A 57 -0.28 -20.92 -13.94
N GLN A 58 -0.21 -20.97 -12.61
CA GLN A 58 0.61 -20.17 -11.70
C GLN A 58 1.58 -19.18 -12.36
N ALA A 59 1.25 -17.88 -12.30
CA ALA A 59 2.23 -16.82 -12.44
C ALA A 59 2.87 -16.56 -11.08
N ALA A 60 4.14 -16.95 -10.99
CA ALA A 60 5.01 -16.89 -9.84
C ALA A 60 5.02 -15.55 -9.10
N ASP A 61 5.32 -15.74 -7.82
CA ASP A 61 5.95 -14.85 -6.87
C ASP A 61 6.70 -13.65 -7.47
N GLY A 62 6.49 -12.52 -6.83
CA GLY A 62 7.12 -11.24 -7.15
C GLY A 62 6.88 -10.29 -6.00
N THR A 63 7.23 -10.75 -4.80
CA THR A 63 7.41 -9.90 -3.61
C THR A 63 8.26 -8.68 -4.00
N PRO A 64 7.73 -7.44 -4.03
CA PRO A 64 8.60 -6.31 -3.83
C PRO A 64 8.90 -6.28 -2.33
N THR A 65 10.09 -6.76 -1.99
CA THR A 65 10.76 -6.44 -0.74
C THR A 65 10.48 -5.00 -0.39
N ASN A 66 9.91 -4.80 0.80
CA ASN A 66 9.75 -3.51 1.44
C ASN A 66 11.15 -2.94 1.72
N THR A 67 11.76 -2.33 0.70
CA THR A 67 13.03 -1.61 0.83
C THR A 67 12.76 -0.14 0.55
N THR A 68 12.56 0.60 1.63
CA THR A 68 13.06 1.96 1.93
C THR A 68 11.98 2.81 2.61
N ALA A 69 11.72 2.48 3.88
CA ALA A 69 11.31 3.45 4.88
C ALA A 69 11.62 2.90 6.29
N GLN A 70 12.87 2.50 6.53
CA GLN A 70 13.36 2.35 7.90
C GLN A 70 14.74 2.98 8.06
N ASN A 71 14.76 3.95 8.97
CA ASN A 71 15.82 4.31 9.90
C ASN A 71 16.77 5.47 9.53
N THR A 72 16.46 6.65 10.09
CA THR A 72 17.34 7.63 10.76
C THR A 72 16.39 8.67 11.39
N ALA A 73 16.21 8.88 12.70
CA ALA A 73 17.03 8.66 13.88
C ALA A 73 16.16 8.65 15.17
N VAL A 74 16.63 7.92 16.20
CA VAL A 74 16.42 8.08 17.67
C VAL A 74 14.97 8.09 18.19
N GLN A 75 14.54 7.27 19.16
CA GLN A 75 15.17 7.03 20.45
C GLN A 75 14.43 5.88 21.15
N ASN A 76 15.15 4.81 21.47
CA ASN A 76 14.75 3.86 22.52
C ASN A 76 15.64 4.16 23.72
N THR A 77 15.07 4.46 24.90
CA THR A 77 15.53 3.99 26.23
C THR A 77 14.66 4.59 27.35
N ALA A 78 14.19 3.68 28.23
CA ALA A 78 13.76 3.84 29.62
C ALA A 78 12.29 4.17 29.93
N ALA A 79 11.57 3.09 30.30
CA ALA A 79 10.89 2.91 31.59
C ALA A 79 9.35 2.74 31.56
N GLN A 80 8.92 1.73 32.35
CA GLN A 80 7.59 1.48 32.93
C GLN A 80 6.66 0.61 32.07
N SER A 81 6.73 -0.72 32.17
CA SER A 81 6.23 -1.60 33.25
C SER A 81 4.69 -1.61 33.36
N THR A 82 4.07 -2.62 32.76
CA THR A 82 2.71 -3.10 33.12
C THR A 82 2.88 -4.34 34.01
N PRO A 83 2.13 -4.47 35.11
CA PRO A 83 0.96 -5.35 35.12
C PRO A 83 -0.22 -4.69 35.86
N ALA A 84 -1.36 -4.50 35.20
CA ALA A 84 -2.55 -5.36 35.29
C ALA A 84 -3.45 -5.11 36.54
N PRO A 85 -4.78 -5.26 36.40
CA PRO A 85 -5.80 -4.48 37.12
C PRO A 85 -6.18 -5.08 38.47
N THR A 86 -6.44 -4.24 39.47
CA THR A 86 -7.13 -4.67 40.70
C THR A 86 -8.63 -4.36 40.57
N PRO A 87 -9.52 -5.37 40.65
CA PRO A 87 -10.97 -5.19 40.66
C PRO A 87 -11.39 -4.37 41.88
N VAL A 88 -12.18 -3.31 41.67
CA VAL A 88 -12.86 -2.58 42.75
C VAL A 88 -14.35 -2.91 42.67
N ASP A 89 -14.85 -3.65 43.66
CA ASP A 89 -16.25 -3.94 43.93
C ASP A 89 -16.40 -4.02 45.47
N PRO A 90 -17.59 -3.90 46.07
CA PRO A 90 -18.47 -2.75 46.16
C PRO A 90 -18.65 -2.37 47.65
N SER A 91 -18.35 -1.14 48.05
CA SER A 91 -18.71 -0.68 49.40
C SER A 91 -19.09 0.79 49.35
N THR A 92 -20.26 1.04 48.74
CA THR A 92 -21.08 2.21 49.06
C THR A 92 -21.55 2.07 50.50
N GLU A 93 -20.65 2.33 51.45
CA GLU A 93 -20.97 2.52 52.86
C GLU A 93 -20.58 3.95 53.22
N SER A 94 -21.46 4.89 52.85
CA SER A 94 -21.49 6.22 53.45
C SER A 94 -22.93 6.65 53.64
N ASN A 95 -23.49 6.24 54.77
CA ASN A 95 -24.65 6.83 55.43
C ASN A 95 -24.33 6.72 56.94
N PRO A 96 -24.73 7.66 57.84
CA PRO A 96 -25.95 8.44 57.75
C PRO A 96 -25.91 9.93 58.14
N LYS A 97 -26.84 10.66 57.52
CA LYS A 97 -27.78 11.64 58.11
C LYS A 97 -27.42 12.25 59.49
N SER A 98 -27.08 13.54 59.49
CA SER A 98 -27.43 14.54 60.51
C SER A 98 -27.30 15.94 59.93
#